data_AF-A0A914JTI6-F1
#
_entry.id   AF-A0A914JTI6-F1
#
_cell.length_a   1.000
_cell.length_b   1.000
_cell.length_c   1.000
_cell.angle_alpha   90.00
_cell.angle_beta   90.00
_cell.angle_gamma   90.00
#
_symmetry.space_group_name_H-M   'P 1'
#
loop_
_entity.id
_entity.type
_entity.pdbx_description
1 polymer ?
#
loop_
_entity_poly.entity_id
_entity_poly.type
_entity_poly.pdbx_seq_one_letter_code
_entity_poly.pdbx_strand_id
1 'polypeptide(L)'
;MVQKLDELQWCRGLAILAVLCYHLWPSFFPNGFLGVDVFFVISGFIICANFEHLLQQNSFFPSLQTFYARRIKRIFPNYFLVLFLVVVAGPLIFLEADQQVLQKDAKWAAAFATNIQIIDEDGSYYRLTSAFKPLLH
;
A
#
# COMPACT_ATOMS: atom_id res chain seq x y z
N MET A 1 -6.55 -16.90 20.82
CA MET A 1 -5.79 -16.83 19.55
C MET A 1 -5.55 -15.40 19.09
N VAL A 2 -6.52 -14.47 19.27
CA VAL A 2 -6.37 -13.03 18.94
C VAL A 2 -5.14 -12.37 19.60
N GLN A 3 -4.89 -12.64 20.88
CA GLN A 3 -3.74 -12.12 21.63
C GLN A 3 -2.37 -12.49 21.03
N LYS A 4 -2.25 -13.63 20.32
CA LYS A 4 -0.99 -14.08 19.69
C LYS A 4 -0.64 -13.30 18.41
N LEU A 5 -1.60 -12.61 17.81
CA LEU A 5 -1.37 -11.82 16.59
C LEU A 5 -0.98 -10.38 16.90
N ASP A 6 -1.29 -9.88 18.11
CA ASP A 6 -1.01 -8.51 18.52
C ASP A 6 0.51 -8.25 18.58
N GLU A 7 1.28 -9.19 19.12
CA GLU A 7 2.75 -9.16 19.11
C GLU A 7 3.30 -9.01 17.68
N LEU A 8 2.67 -9.69 16.72
CA LEU A 8 3.08 -9.64 15.32
C LEU A 8 2.68 -8.33 14.64
N GLN A 9 1.63 -7.65 15.12
CA GLN A 9 1.31 -6.29 14.69
C GLN A 9 2.34 -5.27 15.19
N TRP A 10 2.86 -5.43 16.41
CA TRP A 10 3.98 -4.62 16.90
C TRP A 10 5.23 -4.81 16.04
N CYS A 11 5.55 -6.04 15.65
CA CYS A 11 6.65 -6.32 14.73
C CYS A 11 6.45 -5.61 13.37
N ARG A 12 5.22 -5.55 12.84
CA ARG A 12 4.92 -4.73 11.65
C ARG A 12 5.15 -3.24 11.88
N GLY A 13 4.76 -2.73 13.05
CA GLY A 13 5.02 -1.33 13.42
C GLY A 13 6.51 -1.01 13.45
N LEU A 14 7.32 -1.88 14.06
CA LEU A 14 8.78 -1.75 14.07
C LEU A 14 9.38 -1.81 12.66
N ALA A 15 8.89 -2.70 11.81
CA ALA A 15 9.32 -2.80 10.42
C ALA A 15 9.06 -1.50 9.64
N ILE A 16 7.88 -0.89 9.82
CA ILE A 16 7.56 0.43 9.23
C ILE A 16 8.51 1.52 9.76
N LEU A 17 8.76 1.54 11.07
CA LEU A 17 9.66 2.53 11.67
C LEU A 17 11.08 2.42 11.10
N ALA A 18 11.59 1.20 10.89
CA ALA A 18 12.90 0.98 10.26
C ALA A 18 12.97 1.57 8.84
N VAL A 19 11.90 1.40 8.04
CA VAL A 19 11.81 1.96 6.68
C VAL A 19 11.72 3.49 6.72
N LEU A 20 10.97 4.06 7.67
CA LEU A 20 10.91 5.51 7.86
C LEU A 20 12.28 6.09 8.23
N CYS A 21 12.98 5.45 9.17
CA CYS A 21 14.33 5.87 9.56
C CYS A 21 15.33 5.79 8.39
N TYR A 22 15.23 4.77 7.54
CA TYR A 22 16.04 4.68 6.32
C TYR A 22 15.82 5.87 5.37
N HIS A 23 14.58 6.31 5.19
CA HIS A 23 14.29 7.45 4.32
C HIS A 23 14.68 8.80 4.93
N LEU A 24 14.56 8.96 6.25
CA LEU A 24 14.90 10.21 6.94
C LEU A 24 16.41 10.37 7.20
N TRP A 25 17.10 9.28 7.54
CA TRP A 25 18.52 9.26 7.91
C TRP A 25 19.24 8.04 7.33
N PRO A 26 19.40 7.98 5.99
CA PRO A 26 19.98 6.82 5.31
C PRO A 26 21.40 6.49 5.78
N SER A 27 22.21 7.50 6.14
CA SER A 27 23.57 7.30 6.66
C SER A 27 23.61 6.63 8.04
N PHE A 28 22.57 6.83 8.87
CA PHE A 28 22.49 6.25 10.21
C PHE A 28 21.77 4.90 10.22
N PHE A 29 20.85 4.68 9.27
CA PHE A 29 20.06 3.45 9.16
C PHE A 29 20.17 2.81 7.77
N PRO A 30 21.38 2.47 7.28
CA PRO A 30 21.59 2.01 5.90
C PRO A 30 20.84 0.72 5.56
N ASN A 31 20.50 -0.10 6.57
CA ASN A 31 19.80 -1.37 6.41
C ASN A 31 18.30 -1.30 6.72
N GLY A 32 17.73 -0.11 6.94
CA GLY A 32 16.31 0.01 7.29
C GLY A 32 15.35 -0.40 6.15
N PHE A 33 15.84 -0.50 4.90
CA PHE A 33 15.08 -1.05 3.77
C PHE A 33 14.64 -2.51 4.00
N LEU A 34 15.37 -3.30 4.80
CA LEU A 34 14.99 -4.67 5.17
C LEU A 34 13.64 -4.72 5.90
N GLY A 35 13.21 -3.61 6.50
CA GLY A 35 11.88 -3.49 7.10
C GLY A 35 10.75 -3.74 6.10
N VAL A 36 10.95 -3.47 4.81
CA VAL A 36 9.96 -3.74 3.75
C VAL A 36 9.69 -5.24 3.65
N ASP A 37 10.74 -6.06 3.54
CA ASP A 37 10.61 -7.51 3.41
C ASP A 37 9.97 -8.13 4.66
N VAL A 38 10.42 -7.70 5.84
CA VAL A 38 9.87 -8.17 7.13
C VAL A 38 8.39 -7.80 7.25
N PHE A 39 8.01 -6.58 6.87
CA PHE A 39 6.62 -6.14 6.90
C PHE A 39 5.73 -6.99 5.98
N PHE A 40 6.20 -7.31 4.77
CA PHE A 40 5.43 -8.10 3.82
C PHE A 40 5.29 -9.56 4.24
N VAL A 41 6.35 -10.20 4.72
CA VAL A 41 6.31 -11.58 5.23
C VAL A 41 5.31 -11.70 6.39
N ILE A 42 5.40 -10.80 7.37
CA ILE A 42 4.49 -10.80 8.52
C ILE A 42 3.05 -10.54 8.08
N SER A 43 2.83 -9.56 7.19
CA SER A 43 1.49 -9.25 6.69
C SER A 43 0.91 -10.45 5.94
N GLY A 44 1.70 -11.13 5.10
CA GLY A 44 1.29 -12.35 4.40
C GLY A 44 0.87 -13.46 5.36
N PHE A 45 1.65 -13.72 6.41
CA PHE A 45 1.31 -14.69 7.44
C PHE A 45 -0.03 -14.38 8.13
N ILE A 46 -0.22 -13.15 8.58
CA ILE A 46 -1.47 -12.70 9.25
C ILE A 46 -2.66 -12.83 8.29
N ILE A 47 -2.46 -12.49 7.02
CA ILE A 47 -3.47 -12.59 5.98
C ILE A 47 -3.93 -14.05 5.80
N CYS A 48 -2.98 -14.97 5.67
CA CYS A 48 -3.26 -16.40 5.51
C CYS A 48 -3.94 -16.97 6.77
N ALA A 49 -3.43 -16.67 7.96
CA ALA A 49 -4.02 -17.13 9.23
C ALA A 49 -5.47 -16.65 9.41
N ASN A 50 -5.76 -15.39 9.05
CA ASN A 50 -7.14 -14.87 9.09
C ASN A 50 -8.07 -15.57 8.09
N PHE A 51 -7.54 -15.94 6.91
CA PHE A 51 -8.32 -16.66 5.91
C PHE A 51 -8.58 -18.11 6.34
N GLU A 52 -7.58 -18.79 6.90
CA GLU A 52 -7.71 -20.14 7.45
C GLU A 52 -8.77 -20.20 8.56
N HIS A 53 -8.78 -19.23 9.47
CA HIS A 53 -9.80 -19.13 10.51
C HIS A 53 -11.22 -18.98 9.94
N LEU A 54 -11.38 -18.26 8.81
CA LEU A 54 -12.69 -18.16 8.14
C LEU A 54 -13.11 -19.49 7.51
N LEU A 55 -12.16 -20.22 6.92
CA LEU A 55 -12.40 -21.54 6.32
C LEU A 55 -12.80 -22.59 7.36
N GLN A 56 -12.30 -22.50 8.59
CA GLN A 56 -12.73 -23.39 9.67
C GLN A 56 -14.19 -23.17 10.08
N GLN A 57 -14.77 -22.00 9.76
CA GLN A 57 -16.12 -21.61 10.16
C GLN A 57 -17.15 -21.74 9.02
N ASN A 58 -16.72 -21.74 7.75
CA ASN A 58 -17.61 -21.69 6.59
C ASN A 58 -17.01 -22.42 5.39
N SER A 59 -17.87 -22.80 4.42
CA SER A 59 -17.44 -23.28 3.11
C SER A 59 -16.53 -22.28 2.38
N PHE A 60 -15.73 -22.78 1.43
CA PHE A 60 -14.71 -21.99 0.72
C PHE A 60 -15.24 -20.70 0.06
N PHE A 61 -16.31 -20.80 -0.74
CA PHE A 61 -16.86 -19.65 -1.46
C PHE A 61 -17.37 -18.52 -0.54
N PRO A 62 -18.21 -18.79 0.50
CA PRO A 62 -18.60 -17.78 1.49
C PRO A 62 -17.42 -17.16 2.24
N SER A 63 -16.39 -17.95 2.57
CA SER A 63 -15.18 -17.46 3.25
C SER A 63 -14.42 -16.47 2.38
N LEU A 64 -14.27 -16.76 1.09
CA LEU A 64 -13.62 -15.88 0.12
C LEU A 64 -14.36 -14.55 -0.03
N GLN A 65 -15.69 -14.59 -0.18
CA GLN A 65 -16.52 -13.40 -0.26
C GLN A 65 -16.41 -12.54 1.01
N THR A 66 -16.52 -13.17 2.18
CA THR A 66 -16.42 -12.48 3.48
C THR A 66 -15.06 -11.82 3.66
N PHE A 67 -14.00 -12.52 3.28
CA PHE A 67 -12.63 -12.04 3.36
C PHE A 67 -12.38 -10.80 2.49
N TYR A 68 -12.74 -10.85 1.20
CA TYR A 68 -12.60 -9.69 0.31
C TYR A 68 -13.54 -8.55 0.67
N ALA A 69 -14.79 -8.83 1.06
CA ALA A 69 -15.75 -7.80 1.48
C ALA A 69 -15.24 -7.00 2.69
N ARG A 70 -14.67 -7.66 3.70
CA ARG A 70 -14.06 -6.99 4.86
C ARG A 70 -12.88 -6.12 4.46
N ARG A 71 -12.06 -6.57 3.51
CA ARG A 71 -10.90 -5.81 3.01
C ARG A 71 -11.32 -4.58 2.22
N ILE A 72 -12.27 -4.73 1.30
CA ILE A 72 -12.79 -3.62 0.49
C ILE A 72 -13.39 -2.55 1.40
N LYS A 73 -14.25 -2.94 2.36
CA LYS A 73 -14.86 -2.00 3.32
C LYS A 73 -13.85 -1.26 4.21
N ARG A 74 -12.64 -1.80 4.38
CA ARG A 74 -11.57 -1.18 5.18
C ARG A 74 -10.62 -0.33 4.35
N ILE A 75 -10.26 -0.77 3.15
CA ILE A 75 -9.20 -0.14 2.33
C ILE A 75 -9.77 0.93 1.40
N PHE A 76 -10.90 0.65 0.74
CA PHE A 76 -11.43 1.53 -0.30
C PHE A 76 -11.86 2.91 0.22
N PRO A 77 -12.50 3.05 1.40
CA PRO A 77 -12.91 4.37 1.88
C PRO A 77 -11.73 5.33 2.05
N ASN A 78 -10.65 4.87 2.70
CA ASN A 78 -9.45 5.69 2.89
C ASN A 78 -8.74 5.95 1.56
N TYR A 79 -8.70 4.97 0.67
CA TYR A 79 -8.10 5.12 -0.65
C TYR A 79 -8.77 6.21 -1.48
N PHE A 80 -10.10 6.14 -1.65
CA PHE A 80 -10.83 7.13 -2.43
C PHE A 80 -10.86 8.49 -1.76
N LEU A 81 -10.87 8.54 -0.42
CA LEU A 81 -10.77 9.80 0.32
C LEU A 81 -9.44 10.51 0.05
N VAL A 82 -8.32 9.80 0.14
CA VAL A 82 -7.00 10.38 -0.17
C VAL A 82 -6.91 10.77 -1.64
N LEU A 83 -7.35 9.90 -2.56
CA LEU A 83 -7.36 10.20 -3.99
C LEU A 83 -8.18 11.47 -4.29
N PHE A 84 -9.35 11.60 -3.70
CA PHE A 84 -10.19 12.78 -3.84
C PHE A 84 -9.50 14.03 -3.31
N LEU A 85 -8.91 13.96 -2.11
CA LEU A 85 -8.19 15.09 -1.51
C LEU A 85 -7.02 15.53 -2.37
N VAL A 86 -6.23 14.59 -2.93
CA VAL A 86 -5.09 14.91 -3.79
C VAL A 86 -5.57 15.55 -5.11
N VAL A 87 -6.63 15.03 -5.74
CA VAL A 87 -7.17 15.60 -6.99
C VAL A 87 -7.73 17.01 -6.77
N VAL A 88 -8.40 17.25 -5.64
CA VAL A 88 -8.98 18.56 -5.31
C VAL A 88 -7.93 19.57 -4.86
N ALA A 89 -6.94 19.15 -4.07
CA ALA A 89 -5.85 20.02 -3.61
C ALA A 89 -4.81 20.27 -4.71
N GLY A 90 -4.69 19.38 -5.69
CA GLY A 90 -3.69 19.42 -6.74
C GLY A 90 -3.60 20.77 -7.48
N PRO A 91 -4.71 21.35 -7.96
CA PRO A 91 -4.70 22.66 -8.62
C PRO A 91 -4.23 23.82 -7.76
N LEU A 92 -4.29 23.70 -6.42
CA LEU A 92 -3.86 24.74 -5.48
C LEU A 92 -2.36 24.67 -5.18
N ILE A 93 -1.74 23.50 -5.39
CA ILE A 93 -0.37 23.20 -4.95
C ILE A 93 0.59 23.03 -6.14
N PHE A 94 0.13 22.45 -7.25
CA PHE A 94 0.96 22.08 -8.39
C PHE A 94 0.87 23.05 -9.57
N LEU A 95 2.00 23.21 -10.27
CA LEU A 95 2.11 23.93 -11.54
C LEU A 95 1.28 23.24 -12.65
N GLU A 96 0.87 24.00 -13.66
CA GLU A 96 0.03 23.47 -14.76
C GLU A 96 0.65 22.26 -15.48
N ALA A 97 1.98 22.23 -15.61
CA ALA A 97 2.71 21.11 -16.20
C ALA A 97 2.54 19.81 -15.39
N ASP A 98 2.55 19.91 -14.06
CA ASP A 98 2.43 18.75 -13.15
C ASP A 98 0.98 18.30 -12.99
N GLN A 99 0.00 19.18 -13.25
CA GLN A 99 -1.43 18.84 -13.19
C GLN A 99 -1.83 17.81 -14.25
N GLN A 100 -1.22 17.85 -15.44
CA GLN A 100 -1.50 16.86 -16.49
C GLN A 100 -1.04 15.46 -16.07
N VAL A 101 0.13 15.37 -15.43
CA VAL A 101 0.66 14.13 -14.86
C VAL A 101 -0.25 13.63 -13.75
N LEU A 102 -0.64 14.53 -12.83
CA LEU A 102 -1.55 14.19 -11.73
C LEU A 102 -2.89 13.65 -12.23
N GLN A 103 -3.50 14.25 -13.25
CA GLN A 103 -4.77 13.79 -13.81
C GLN A 103 -4.65 12.42 -14.50
N LYS A 104 -3.52 12.17 -15.19
CA LYS A 104 -3.25 10.86 -15.80
C LYS A 104 -3.12 9.79 -14.72
N ASP A 105 -2.27 10.03 -13.73
CA ASP A 105 -2.02 9.08 -12.63
C ASP A 105 -3.29 8.86 -11.79
N ALA A 106 -4.09 9.91 -11.56
CA ALA A 106 -5.36 9.81 -10.84
C ALA A 106 -6.38 8.91 -11.54
N LYS A 107 -6.41 8.87 -12.88
CA LYS A 107 -7.29 7.97 -13.64
C LYS A 107 -6.89 6.50 -13.45
N TRP A 108 -5.59 6.22 -13.54
CA TRP A 108 -5.07 4.87 -13.31
C TRP A 108 -5.23 4.45 -11.84
N ALA A 109 -5.03 5.37 -10.90
CA ALA A 109 -5.32 5.17 -9.49
C ALA A 109 -6.82 4.91 -9.25
N ALA A 110 -7.73 5.70 -9.82
CA ALA A 110 -9.17 5.46 -9.67
C ALA A 110 -9.59 4.08 -10.17
N ALA A 111 -8.95 3.58 -11.23
CA ALA A 111 -9.15 2.25 -11.79
C ALA A 111 -8.44 1.12 -11.00
N PHE A 112 -7.69 1.43 -9.93
CA PHE A 112 -6.81 0.48 -9.23
C PHE A 112 -5.83 -0.23 -10.18
N ALA A 113 -5.42 0.45 -11.24
CA ALA A 113 -4.65 -0.09 -12.36
C ALA A 113 -3.29 0.60 -12.54
N THR A 114 -2.77 1.25 -11.49
CA THR A 114 -1.44 1.90 -11.51
C THR A 114 -0.33 0.92 -11.88
N ASN A 115 -0.44 -0.35 -11.50
CA ASN A 115 0.53 -1.38 -11.90
C ASN A 115 0.58 -1.59 -13.42
N ILE A 116 -0.52 -1.41 -14.14
CA ILE A 116 -0.57 -1.52 -15.61
C ILE A 116 0.08 -0.29 -16.24
N GLN A 117 -0.19 0.89 -15.71
CA GLN A 117 0.46 2.13 -16.14
C GLN A 117 1.99 2.04 -16.07
N ILE A 118 2.53 1.40 -15.02
CA ILE A 118 3.98 1.23 -14.84
C ILE A 118 4.58 0.35 -15.95
N ILE A 119 3.86 -0.69 -16.37
CA ILE A 119 4.30 -1.61 -17.43
C ILE A 119 4.36 -0.89 -18.78
N ASP A 120 3.35 -0.07 -19.09
CA ASP A 120 3.27 0.71 -20.34
C ASP A 120 4.31 1.84 -20.42
N GLU A 121 4.86 2.30 -19.29
CA GLU A 121 5.83 3.40 -19.22
C GLU A 121 7.32 2.94 -19.21
N ASP A 122 7.61 1.67 -19.56
CA ASP A 122 8.95 1.07 -19.60
C ASP A 122 9.77 1.25 -18.29
N GLY A 123 9.08 1.45 -17.17
CA GLY A 123 9.67 1.74 -15.87
C GLY A 123 9.92 0.46 -15.08
N SER A 124 11.19 0.07 -14.92
CA SER A 124 11.56 -0.90 -13.90
C SER A 124 11.06 -0.41 -12.53
N TYR A 125 10.36 -1.28 -11.78
CA TYR A 125 9.75 -1.01 -10.46
C TYR A 125 10.68 -0.21 -9.51
N TYR A 126 12.00 -0.44 -9.61
CA TYR A 126 13.05 0.23 -8.83
C TYR A 126 13.40 1.66 -9.25
N ARG A 127 13.02 2.14 -10.44
CA ARG A 127 13.30 3.52 -10.89
C ARG A 127 12.26 4.54 -10.38
N LEU A 128 11.10 4.07 -9.93
CA LEU A 128 9.99 4.91 -9.48
C LEU A 128 10.26 5.62 -8.14
N THR A 129 11.13 5.08 -7.29
CA THR A 129 11.57 5.73 -6.03
C THR A 129 12.42 6.99 -6.26
N SER A 130 12.85 7.26 -7.50
CA SER A 130 13.76 8.36 -7.84
C SER A 130 13.14 9.49 -8.68
N ALA A 131 11.95 9.29 -9.25
CA ALA A 131 11.24 10.30 -10.05
C ALA A 131 9.99 10.76 -9.31
N PHE A 132 9.80 12.07 -9.17
CA PHE A 132 8.68 12.66 -8.43
C PHE A 132 7.35 12.35 -9.14
N LYS A 133 6.67 11.29 -8.70
CA LYS A 133 5.33 10.91 -9.16
C LYS A 133 4.39 10.82 -7.95
N PRO A 134 3.56 11.84 -7.69
CA PRO A 134 2.86 12.00 -6.42
C PRO A 134 1.83 10.92 -6.09
N LEU A 135 1.42 10.11 -7.06
CA LEU A 135 0.43 9.03 -6.90
C LEU A 135 1.03 7.63 -7.08
N LEU A 136 2.34 7.52 -7.32
CA LEU A 136 3.06 6.26 -7.41
C LEU A 136 3.95 6.11 -6.17
N HIS A 137 3.78 5.00 -5.46
CA HIS A 137 4.68 4.54 -4.41
C HIS A 137 5.67 3.52 -4.96
#